data_AF-A0A8B8U870-F1
#
_entry.id   AF-A0A8B8U870-F1
#
_cell.length_a   1.000
_cell.length_b   1.000
_cell.length_c   1.000
_cell.angle_alpha   90.00
_cell.angle_beta   90.00
_cell.angle_gamma   90.00
#
_symmetry.space_group_name_H-M   'P 1'
#
loop_
_entity.id
_entity.type
_entity.pdbx_description
1 polymer ?
#
loop_
_entity_poly.entity_id
_entity_poly.type
_entity_poly.pdbx_seq_one_letter_code
_entity_poly.pdbx_strand_id
1 'polypeptide(L)'
;MVGYDGPIYMTQPTQAICPILLEDYRKIAVDKKGEANFFTSQMIKDCMKKVVAVHLHQTVQVDDELEIKAYYAGHVLGAAMFQIKVGSESVVYTGDYNMTPDRHLGAAWIDKCRPNLLITESTYATTIRDSKRCRERDFLKKVHETVERGGKVLIPVFALGRAQELCILLETFWERMDLKAPIYFSTGLTEKANHYYKLFIPWTNQKIRKTFVQRNMFEFKHIKAFDRAFADSPGPMVRSGLRGPARLGPCLQVVFATPGMLHAGQSLQIFRKWAGSERNMVIMPGYCVQGTVGHKILSGQRKLEMEGRQVLEVKMQVEYMSFSAHADAKGIMQLVGQAEPENVLLVHGEAKKMEFLKQKIEQEFRVSCYMPANGETVTLSTSPSIPVGISLGLLKREMAQGLLPDAKKPRLLHGTLIMKDSNFRLVSSEQALKELGLAEHQLRFTCRVHLHDTRKEQETALRVYSHLKSVLKDHCVQHLPDGSVTVESILIQAAAHSEDPSTKVLLVSWTYQDEELGSYLTSLLKKGLPQAS
;
A
#
# COMPACT_ATOMS: atom_id res chain seq x y z
N MET A 1 -15.53 -12.22 -26.47
CA MET A 1 -15.83 -12.12 -25.02
C MET A 1 -14.78 -12.93 -24.28
N VAL A 2 -14.27 -12.44 -23.14
CA VAL A 2 -13.15 -13.08 -22.41
C VAL A 2 -13.59 -14.28 -21.55
N GLY A 3 -14.91 -14.47 -21.33
CA GLY A 3 -15.48 -15.72 -20.78
C GLY A 3 -15.26 -15.97 -19.29
N TYR A 4 -14.84 -14.98 -18.51
CA TYR A 4 -14.66 -15.13 -17.05
C TYR A 4 -15.99 -15.19 -16.30
N ASP A 5 -16.20 -16.25 -15.51
CA ASP A 5 -17.42 -16.50 -14.72
C ASP A 5 -17.27 -16.38 -13.20
N GLY A 6 -16.08 -16.04 -12.72
CA GLY A 6 -15.84 -15.78 -11.30
C GLY A 6 -16.39 -14.42 -10.82
N PRO A 7 -16.30 -14.16 -9.50
CA PRO A 7 -16.79 -12.93 -8.89
C PRO A 7 -15.93 -11.70 -9.27
N ILE A 8 -16.56 -10.53 -9.27
CA ILE A 8 -15.89 -9.25 -9.48
C ILE A 8 -15.97 -8.43 -8.19
N TYR A 9 -14.84 -8.15 -7.56
CA TYR A 9 -14.82 -7.37 -6.32
C TYR A 9 -14.71 -5.88 -6.60
N MET A 10 -15.64 -5.09 -6.05
CA MET A 10 -15.63 -3.63 -6.16
C MET A 10 -16.15 -3.00 -4.87
N THR A 11 -15.83 -1.74 -4.64
CA THR A 11 -16.44 -1.00 -3.54
C THR A 11 -17.92 -0.70 -3.83
N GLN A 12 -18.72 -0.55 -2.77
CA GLN A 12 -20.15 -0.23 -2.90
C GLN A 12 -20.46 0.99 -3.79
N PRO A 13 -19.76 2.15 -3.66
CA PRO A 13 -20.04 3.27 -4.55
C PRO A 13 -19.66 2.97 -5.99
N THR A 14 -18.57 2.24 -6.23
CA THR A 14 -18.15 1.84 -7.57
C THR A 14 -19.19 0.95 -8.23
N GLN A 15 -19.74 -0.02 -7.49
CA GLN A 15 -20.82 -0.89 -7.98
C GLN A 15 -22.05 -0.09 -8.45
N ALA A 16 -22.41 0.98 -7.73
CA ALA A 16 -23.57 1.80 -8.08
C ALA A 16 -23.32 2.74 -9.26
N ILE A 17 -22.09 3.26 -9.40
CA ILE A 17 -21.73 4.27 -10.41
C ILE A 17 -21.31 3.63 -11.74
N CYS A 18 -20.59 2.51 -11.69
CA CYS A 18 -20.03 1.82 -12.86
C CYS A 18 -21.04 1.57 -14.00
N PRO A 19 -22.27 1.05 -13.76
CA PRO A 19 -23.22 0.77 -14.83
C PRO A 19 -23.61 2.01 -15.63
N ILE A 20 -23.69 3.16 -14.95
CA ILE A 20 -24.08 4.42 -15.58
C ILE A 20 -22.94 4.99 -16.41
N LEU A 21 -21.71 4.88 -15.92
CA LEU A 21 -20.52 5.26 -16.68
C LEU A 21 -20.35 4.41 -17.93
N LEU A 22 -20.50 3.09 -17.80
CA LEU A 22 -20.41 2.17 -18.94
C LEU A 22 -21.52 2.42 -19.97
N GLU A 23 -22.75 2.69 -19.52
CA GLU A 23 -23.86 3.00 -20.41
C GLU A 23 -23.70 4.35 -21.12
N ASP A 24 -23.16 5.38 -20.44
CA ASP A 24 -22.83 6.67 -21.06
C ASP A 24 -21.71 6.50 -22.10
N TYR A 25 -20.67 5.74 -21.77
CA TYR A 25 -19.58 5.42 -22.69
C TYR A 25 -20.08 4.67 -23.92
N ARG A 26 -20.95 3.66 -23.73
CA ARG A 26 -21.62 2.93 -24.81
C ARG A 26 -22.40 3.85 -25.73
N LYS A 27 -23.23 4.76 -25.19
CA LYS A 27 -24.00 5.71 -26.00
C LYS A 27 -23.10 6.65 -26.81
N ILE A 28 -21.96 7.05 -26.25
CA ILE A 28 -21.01 7.89 -26.98
C ILE A 28 -20.30 7.10 -28.09
N ALA A 29 -19.86 5.87 -27.83
CA ALA A 29 -19.14 5.05 -28.81
C ALA A 29 -20.07 4.52 -29.92
N VAL A 30 -21.20 3.93 -29.56
CA VAL A 30 -22.14 3.32 -30.50
C VAL A 30 -22.95 4.39 -31.23
N ASP A 31 -23.66 5.26 -30.49
CA ASP A 31 -24.65 6.16 -31.11
C ASP A 31 -24.00 7.35 -31.83
N LYS A 32 -22.83 7.82 -31.38
CA LYS A 32 -22.15 8.99 -31.98
C LYS A 32 -21.00 8.64 -32.90
N LYS A 33 -20.21 7.60 -32.59
CA LYS A 33 -19.08 7.19 -33.42
C LYS A 33 -19.39 6.02 -34.36
N GLY A 34 -20.52 5.34 -34.17
CA GLY A 34 -20.92 4.21 -35.01
C GLY A 34 -20.08 2.94 -34.78
N GLU A 35 -19.48 2.77 -33.59
CA GLU A 35 -18.70 1.58 -33.28
C GLU A 35 -19.61 0.34 -33.16
N ALA A 36 -19.49 -0.59 -34.10
CA ALA A 36 -20.34 -1.79 -34.17
C ALA A 36 -19.93 -2.90 -33.18
N ASN A 37 -18.63 -3.02 -32.89
CA ASN A 37 -18.07 -4.06 -32.01
C ASN A 37 -17.91 -3.55 -30.58
N PHE A 38 -19.02 -3.23 -29.93
CA PHE A 38 -19.04 -2.67 -28.57
C PHE A 38 -19.91 -3.51 -27.61
N PHE A 39 -19.66 -3.41 -26.30
CA PHE A 39 -20.47 -4.12 -25.32
C PHE A 39 -21.91 -3.57 -25.27
N THR A 40 -22.88 -4.46 -25.06
CA THR A 40 -24.31 -4.09 -24.99
C THR A 40 -24.75 -3.79 -23.57
N SER A 41 -25.89 -3.12 -23.40
CA SER A 41 -26.49 -2.89 -22.07
C SER A 41 -26.80 -4.20 -21.34
N GLN A 42 -27.09 -5.29 -22.07
CA GLN A 42 -27.29 -6.61 -21.47
C GLN A 42 -25.98 -7.16 -20.90
N MET A 43 -24.87 -7.03 -21.63
CA MET A 43 -23.54 -7.42 -21.13
C MET A 43 -23.12 -6.63 -19.89
N ILE A 44 -23.46 -5.34 -19.80
CA ILE A 44 -23.24 -4.54 -18.58
C ILE A 44 -24.03 -5.15 -17.42
N LYS A 45 -25.34 -5.43 -17.61
CA LYS A 45 -26.18 -6.03 -16.56
C LYS A 45 -25.62 -7.36 -16.09
N ASP A 46 -25.22 -8.24 -17.01
CA ASP A 46 -24.72 -9.57 -16.67
C ASP A 46 -23.36 -9.51 -15.97
N CYS A 47 -22.49 -8.56 -16.34
CA CYS A 47 -21.26 -8.26 -15.60
C CYS A 47 -21.57 -7.77 -14.17
N MET A 48 -22.52 -6.86 -14.01
CA MET A 48 -22.85 -6.29 -12.69
C MET A 48 -23.51 -7.29 -11.74
N LYS A 49 -24.14 -8.35 -12.26
CA LYS A 49 -24.67 -9.47 -11.44
C LYS A 49 -23.55 -10.29 -10.77
N LYS A 50 -22.34 -10.29 -11.33
CA LYS A 50 -21.16 -10.98 -10.77
C LYS A 50 -20.44 -10.17 -9.71
N VAL A 51 -20.87 -8.92 -9.47
CA VAL A 51 -20.16 -8.00 -8.58
C VAL A 51 -20.46 -8.31 -7.11
N VAL A 52 -19.41 -8.52 -6.32
CA VAL A 52 -19.45 -8.64 -4.87
C VAL A 52 -18.92 -7.34 -4.27
N ALA A 53 -19.74 -6.69 -3.46
CA ALA A 53 -19.40 -5.41 -2.86
C ALA A 53 -18.50 -5.56 -1.63
N VAL A 54 -17.43 -4.77 -1.57
CA VAL A 54 -16.46 -4.76 -0.46
C VAL A 54 -16.52 -3.40 0.26
N HIS A 55 -16.53 -3.43 1.59
CA HIS A 55 -16.46 -2.22 2.41
C HIS A 55 -15.01 -1.83 2.67
N LEU A 56 -14.79 -0.56 3.03
CA LEU A 56 -13.47 -0.11 3.47
C LEU A 56 -13.03 -0.89 4.71
N HIS A 57 -11.77 -1.33 4.68
CA HIS A 57 -11.10 -2.11 5.71
C HIS A 57 -11.69 -3.50 5.96
N GLN A 58 -12.66 -3.93 5.16
CA GLN A 58 -13.16 -5.30 5.19
C GLN A 58 -12.12 -6.22 4.52
N THR A 59 -11.72 -7.27 5.24
CA THR A 59 -11.04 -8.42 4.64
C THR A 59 -12.09 -9.39 4.13
N VAL A 60 -11.95 -9.80 2.87
CA VAL A 60 -12.80 -10.81 2.22
C VAL A 60 -11.91 -12.00 1.87
N GLN A 61 -12.26 -13.16 2.41
CA GLN A 61 -11.67 -14.43 2.02
C GLN A 61 -12.27 -14.84 0.68
N VAL A 62 -11.45 -14.93 -0.37
CA VAL A 62 -11.89 -15.29 -1.73
C VAL A 62 -11.87 -16.81 -1.92
N ASP A 63 -10.82 -17.46 -1.43
CA ASP A 63 -10.67 -18.92 -1.34
C ASP A 63 -9.76 -19.28 -0.14
N ASP A 64 -9.29 -20.52 -0.04
CA ASP A 64 -8.50 -21.00 1.10
C ASP A 64 -7.15 -20.28 1.28
N GLU A 65 -6.58 -19.69 0.22
CA GLU A 65 -5.26 -19.07 0.24
C GLU A 65 -5.29 -17.56 -0.07
N LEU A 66 -6.33 -17.08 -0.77
CA LEU A 66 -6.48 -15.71 -1.24
C LEU A 66 -7.40 -14.88 -0.35
N GLU A 67 -6.85 -13.81 0.23
CA GLU A 67 -7.62 -12.76 0.90
C GLU A 67 -7.42 -11.41 0.22
N ILE A 68 -8.48 -10.59 0.22
CA ILE A 68 -8.43 -9.21 -0.26
C ILE A 68 -8.91 -8.24 0.82
N LYS A 69 -8.24 -7.10 0.96
CA LYS A 69 -8.63 -6.03 1.87
C LYS A 69 -8.62 -4.69 1.15
N ALA A 70 -9.73 -3.96 1.24
CA ALA A 70 -9.87 -2.65 0.62
C ALA A 70 -9.43 -1.52 1.57
N TYR A 71 -8.65 -0.58 1.06
CA TYR A 71 -8.23 0.63 1.75
C TYR A 71 -8.74 1.86 1.01
N TYR A 72 -8.90 2.97 1.72
CA TYR A 72 -9.45 4.19 1.16
C TYR A 72 -8.41 4.95 0.32
N ALA A 73 -8.70 5.25 -0.96
CA ALA A 73 -7.74 5.88 -1.88
C ALA A 73 -7.90 7.40 -2.04
N GLY A 74 -9.03 8.00 -1.63
CA GLY A 74 -9.21 9.47 -1.63
C GLY A 74 -9.23 10.17 -2.99
N HIS A 75 -9.25 9.44 -4.11
CA HIS A 75 -9.20 10.00 -5.47
C HIS A 75 -10.58 10.41 -6.02
N VAL A 76 -11.50 9.44 -6.13
CA VAL A 76 -12.91 9.65 -6.48
C VAL A 76 -13.80 8.87 -5.52
N LEU A 77 -15.11 9.16 -5.51
CA LEU A 77 -16.07 8.43 -4.69
C LEU A 77 -16.03 6.93 -5.02
N GLY A 78 -15.71 6.11 -4.02
CA GLY A 78 -15.55 4.67 -4.17
C GLY A 78 -14.14 4.19 -4.52
N ALA A 79 -13.19 5.08 -4.80
CA ALA A 79 -11.81 4.69 -5.07
C ALA A 79 -11.19 3.97 -3.87
N ALA A 80 -10.55 2.83 -4.13
CA ALA A 80 -9.90 2.02 -3.12
C ALA A 80 -8.60 1.40 -3.63
N MET A 81 -7.66 1.23 -2.70
CA MET A 81 -6.46 0.42 -2.88
C MET A 81 -6.77 -0.98 -2.37
N PHE A 82 -6.33 -2.03 -3.05
CA PHE A 82 -6.54 -3.41 -2.61
C PHE A 82 -5.22 -4.02 -2.18
N GLN A 83 -5.16 -4.50 -0.94
CA GLN A 83 -4.16 -5.47 -0.52
C GLN A 83 -4.69 -6.86 -0.86
N ILE A 84 -3.90 -7.60 -1.62
CA ILE A 84 -4.16 -8.95 -2.07
C ILE A 84 -3.10 -9.81 -1.41
N LYS A 85 -3.49 -10.81 -0.63
CA LYS A 85 -2.56 -11.73 0.01
C LYS A 85 -2.88 -13.15 -0.43
N VAL A 86 -1.83 -13.88 -0.80
CA VAL A 86 -1.88 -15.29 -1.20
C VAL A 86 -0.86 -16.04 -0.35
N GLY A 87 -1.33 -16.88 0.56
CA GLY A 87 -0.46 -17.54 1.54
C GLY A 87 0.25 -16.53 2.45
N SER A 88 1.59 -16.54 2.47
CA SER A 88 2.42 -15.57 3.21
C SER A 88 2.69 -14.27 2.45
N GLU A 89 2.44 -14.24 1.14
CA GLU A 89 2.86 -13.16 0.27
C GLU A 89 1.74 -12.14 0.06
N SER A 90 2.07 -10.86 -0.07
CA SER A 90 1.09 -9.81 -0.31
C SER A 90 1.53 -8.75 -1.31
N VAL A 91 0.56 -8.29 -2.09
CA VAL A 91 0.67 -7.21 -3.07
C VAL A 91 -0.36 -6.14 -2.74
N VAL A 92 0.02 -4.87 -2.83
CA VAL A 92 -0.92 -3.75 -2.77
C VAL A 92 -1.02 -3.10 -4.15
N TYR A 93 -2.22 -3.06 -4.72
CA TYR A 93 -2.51 -2.30 -5.93
C TYR A 93 -3.30 -1.04 -5.58
N THR A 94 -2.73 0.14 -5.84
CA THR A 94 -3.33 1.38 -5.36
C THR A 94 -4.44 1.92 -6.27
N GLY A 95 -4.35 1.65 -7.58
CA GLY A 95 -5.04 2.48 -8.58
C GLY A 95 -4.63 3.95 -8.45
N ASP A 96 -5.52 4.86 -8.87
CA ASP A 96 -5.33 6.29 -8.64
C ASP A 96 -5.74 6.66 -7.21
N TYR A 97 -4.89 7.45 -6.53
CA TYR A 97 -5.09 7.82 -5.13
C TYR A 97 -4.69 9.28 -4.88
N ASN A 98 -5.07 9.82 -3.73
CA ASN A 98 -4.70 11.17 -3.33
C ASN A 98 -4.36 11.25 -1.85
N MET A 99 -3.10 11.55 -1.52
CA MET A 99 -2.68 11.74 -0.13
C MET A 99 -3.11 13.10 0.46
N THR A 100 -3.58 14.04 -0.37
CA THR A 100 -4.06 15.34 0.09
C THR A 100 -5.59 15.35 0.16
N PRO A 101 -6.19 15.68 1.32
CA PRO A 101 -7.64 15.66 1.44
C PRO A 101 -8.30 16.77 0.60
N ASP A 102 -9.37 16.38 -0.09
CA ASP A 102 -10.24 17.28 -0.82
C ASP A 102 -11.39 17.80 0.06
N ARG A 103 -12.17 18.78 -0.43
CA ARG A 103 -13.35 19.28 0.30
C ARG A 103 -14.44 18.23 0.37
N HIS A 104 -14.55 17.37 -0.63
CA HIS A 104 -15.52 16.28 -0.70
C HIS A 104 -14.97 14.94 -0.17
N LEU A 105 -13.69 14.62 -0.40
CA LEU A 105 -13.08 13.33 -0.05
C LEU A 105 -11.94 13.48 0.97
N GLY A 106 -11.70 12.44 1.77
CA GLY A 106 -10.52 12.35 2.65
C GLY A 106 -9.23 12.07 1.89
N ALA A 107 -8.10 12.06 2.61
CA ALA A 107 -6.83 11.57 2.08
C ALA A 107 -6.82 10.03 2.01
N ALA A 108 -6.04 9.47 1.09
CA ALA A 108 -5.73 8.06 1.04
C ALA A 108 -5.09 7.60 2.36
N TRP A 109 -5.38 6.36 2.75
CA TRP A 109 -4.87 5.80 3.99
C TRP A 109 -4.70 4.28 3.86
N ILE A 110 -3.57 3.78 4.36
CA ILE A 110 -3.22 2.36 4.39
C ILE A 110 -2.55 1.99 5.72
N ASP A 111 -2.71 0.74 6.16
CA ASP A 111 -1.95 0.20 7.28
C ASP A 111 -0.45 0.10 6.95
N LYS A 112 0.38 -0.03 7.99
CA LYS A 112 1.79 -0.45 7.83
C LYS A 112 1.85 -1.93 7.50
N CYS A 113 1.36 -2.31 6.32
CA CYS A 113 1.15 -3.71 5.94
C CYS A 113 2.39 -4.41 5.37
N ARG A 114 3.49 -3.68 5.11
CA ARG A 114 4.77 -4.20 4.62
C ARG A 114 4.62 -5.23 3.49
N PRO A 115 3.96 -4.86 2.38
CA PRO A 115 3.71 -5.81 1.31
C PRO A 115 5.02 -6.15 0.59
N ASN A 116 5.10 -7.36 0.03
CA ASN A 116 6.24 -7.75 -0.80
C ASN A 116 6.32 -6.87 -2.06
N LEU A 117 5.18 -6.44 -2.58
CA LEU A 117 5.09 -5.54 -3.73
C LEU A 117 4.02 -4.46 -3.53
N LEU A 118 4.40 -3.20 -3.72
CA LEU A 118 3.48 -2.07 -3.89
C LEU A 118 3.43 -1.64 -5.36
N ILE A 119 2.28 -1.82 -6.00
CA ILE A 119 2.00 -1.33 -7.35
C ILE A 119 1.27 0.01 -7.24
N THR A 120 1.94 1.09 -7.67
CA THR A 120 1.47 2.46 -7.49
C THR A 120 1.40 3.26 -8.79
N GLU A 121 0.40 4.15 -8.91
CA GLU A 121 0.35 5.12 -10.02
C GLU A 121 1.54 6.10 -9.97
N SER A 122 1.87 6.71 -11.12
CA SER A 122 2.99 7.63 -11.26
C SER A 122 2.67 8.84 -12.15
N THR A 123 1.38 9.19 -12.28
CA THR A 123 0.85 10.26 -13.13
C THR A 123 1.60 11.59 -12.98
N TYR A 124 1.90 12.01 -11.75
CA TYR A 124 2.61 13.26 -11.43
C TYR A 124 3.98 13.02 -10.76
N ALA A 125 4.70 12.00 -11.23
CA ALA A 125 6.01 11.57 -10.70
C ALA A 125 7.06 12.67 -10.50
N THR A 126 7.07 13.72 -11.33
CA THR A 126 8.03 14.84 -11.24
C THR A 126 7.42 16.13 -10.70
N THR A 127 6.11 16.17 -10.47
CA THR A 127 5.40 17.39 -10.10
C THR A 127 5.19 17.45 -8.59
N ILE A 128 5.60 18.56 -7.99
CA ILE A 128 5.25 18.92 -6.61
C ILE A 128 4.23 20.04 -6.69
N ARG A 129 3.10 19.88 -6.01
CA ARG A 129 2.02 20.87 -6.09
C ARG A 129 2.18 21.96 -5.05
N ASP A 130 1.85 23.18 -5.48
CA ASP A 130 1.67 24.31 -4.58
C ASP A 130 0.56 24.06 -3.57
N SER A 131 0.62 24.83 -2.49
CA SER A 131 -0.40 24.80 -1.44
C SER A 131 -1.81 24.93 -2.03
N LYS A 132 -2.71 24.07 -1.55
CA LYS A 132 -4.11 24.05 -1.97
C LYS A 132 -4.75 25.45 -1.87
N ARG A 133 -4.46 26.16 -0.78
CA ARG A 133 -5.00 27.51 -0.52
C ARG A 133 -4.60 28.53 -1.59
N CYS A 134 -3.34 28.52 -2.04
CA CYS A 134 -2.90 29.44 -3.09
C CYS A 134 -3.61 29.15 -4.42
N ARG A 135 -3.73 27.87 -4.79
CA ARG A 135 -4.43 27.44 -6.02
C ARG A 135 -5.91 27.79 -6.00
N GLU A 136 -6.60 27.54 -4.88
CA GLU A 136 -8.01 27.89 -4.71
C GLU A 136 -8.22 29.41 -4.84
N ARG A 137 -7.34 30.22 -4.21
CA ARG A 137 -7.41 31.68 -4.32
C ARG A 137 -7.21 32.16 -5.75
N ASP A 138 -6.21 31.64 -6.45
CA ASP A 138 -5.92 32.02 -7.84
C ASP A 138 -7.09 31.65 -8.76
N PHE A 139 -7.66 30.44 -8.59
CA PHE A 139 -8.84 30.01 -9.31
C PHE A 139 -10.03 30.95 -9.11
N LEU A 140 -10.38 31.23 -7.85
CA LEU A 140 -11.50 32.11 -7.53
C LEU A 140 -11.29 33.53 -8.09
N LYS A 141 -10.05 34.04 -8.01
CA LYS A 141 -9.68 35.33 -8.59
C LYS A 141 -9.91 35.37 -10.09
N LYS A 142 -9.33 34.43 -10.86
CA LYS A 142 -9.46 34.41 -12.33
C LYS A 142 -10.90 34.21 -12.79
N VAL A 143 -11.66 33.35 -12.09
CA VAL A 143 -13.08 33.16 -12.37
C VAL A 143 -13.83 34.48 -12.13
N HIS A 144 -13.63 35.11 -10.97
CA HIS A 144 -14.31 36.35 -10.61
C HIS A 144 -13.99 37.50 -11.58
N GLU A 145 -12.71 37.73 -11.90
CA GLU A 145 -12.29 38.78 -12.84
C GLU A 145 -12.82 38.55 -14.26
N THR A 146 -12.91 37.29 -14.70
CA THR A 146 -13.47 36.95 -16.02
C THR A 146 -14.96 37.21 -16.09
N VAL A 147 -15.64 36.87 -15.01
CA VAL A 147 -17.06 37.10 -14.82
C VAL A 147 -17.33 38.62 -14.77
N GLU A 148 -16.59 39.37 -13.97
CA GLU A 148 -16.74 40.82 -13.81
C GLU A 148 -16.60 41.61 -15.13
N ARG A 149 -15.68 41.21 -16.02
CA ARG A 149 -15.54 41.81 -17.37
C ARG A 149 -16.60 41.36 -18.39
N GLY A 150 -17.61 40.61 -17.96
CA GLY A 150 -18.69 40.08 -18.81
C GLY A 150 -18.25 38.93 -19.73
N GLY A 151 -17.17 38.23 -19.39
CA GLY A 151 -16.70 37.03 -20.08
C GLY A 151 -17.39 35.76 -19.58
N LYS A 152 -17.32 34.70 -20.41
CA LYS A 152 -17.80 33.36 -20.03
C LYS A 152 -16.64 32.47 -19.62
N VAL A 153 -16.86 31.63 -18.60
CA VAL A 153 -15.84 30.70 -18.09
C VAL A 153 -16.28 29.26 -18.37
N LEU A 154 -15.50 28.54 -19.16
CA LEU A 154 -15.68 27.11 -19.41
C LEU A 154 -14.72 26.30 -18.54
N ILE A 155 -15.24 25.35 -17.76
CA ILE A 155 -14.45 24.44 -16.94
C ILE A 155 -14.75 23.01 -17.36
N PRO A 156 -13.95 22.42 -18.28
CA PRO A 156 -14.13 21.04 -18.67
C PRO A 156 -13.71 20.10 -17.53
N VAL A 157 -14.62 19.25 -17.08
CA VAL A 157 -14.40 18.30 -15.97
C VAL A 157 -14.94 16.92 -16.32
N PHE A 158 -14.43 15.90 -15.66
CA PHE A 158 -15.12 14.61 -15.57
C PHE A 158 -16.32 14.72 -14.62
N ALA A 159 -17.36 13.94 -14.87
CA ALA A 159 -18.62 14.04 -14.13
C ALA A 159 -18.52 13.64 -12.65
N LEU A 160 -17.50 12.85 -12.29
CA LEU A 160 -17.27 12.35 -10.94
C LEU A 160 -15.90 12.83 -10.43
N GLY A 161 -15.85 13.31 -9.18
CA GLY A 161 -14.64 13.74 -8.50
C GLY A 161 -14.44 15.24 -8.61
N ARG A 162 -13.65 15.68 -9.60
CA ARG A 162 -13.18 17.07 -9.63
C ARG A 162 -14.29 18.11 -9.86
N ALA A 163 -15.35 17.73 -10.57
CA ALA A 163 -16.55 18.56 -10.71
C ALA A 163 -17.13 18.96 -9.35
N GLN A 164 -17.27 17.99 -8.44
CA GLN A 164 -17.84 18.22 -7.11
C GLN A 164 -16.95 19.09 -6.24
N GLU A 165 -15.62 18.88 -6.27
CA GLU A 165 -14.68 19.74 -5.53
C GLU A 165 -14.82 21.21 -5.93
N LEU A 166 -14.76 21.49 -7.24
CA LEU A 166 -14.77 22.87 -7.76
C LEU A 166 -16.13 23.53 -7.53
N CYS A 167 -17.22 22.75 -7.56
CA CYS A 167 -18.54 23.28 -7.26
C CYS A 167 -18.76 23.62 -5.79
N ILE A 168 -18.26 22.79 -4.88
CA ILE A 168 -18.26 23.13 -3.45
C ILE A 168 -17.43 24.41 -3.23
N LEU A 169 -16.30 24.55 -3.91
CA LEU A 169 -15.45 25.74 -3.82
C LEU A 169 -16.17 27.01 -4.31
N LEU A 170 -16.76 26.96 -5.50
CA LEU A 170 -17.48 28.11 -6.07
C LEU A 170 -18.76 28.43 -5.29
N GLU A 171 -19.56 27.45 -4.89
CA GLU A 171 -20.77 27.68 -4.08
C GLU A 171 -20.42 28.42 -2.78
N THR A 172 -19.36 27.99 -2.09
CA THR A 172 -18.89 28.65 -0.87
C THR A 172 -18.43 30.08 -1.13
N PHE A 173 -17.79 30.34 -2.27
CA PHE A 173 -17.34 31.68 -2.64
C PHE A 173 -18.51 32.59 -3.04
N TRP A 174 -19.47 32.07 -3.79
CA TRP A 174 -20.68 32.79 -4.22
C TRP A 174 -21.50 33.26 -3.03
N GLU A 175 -21.72 32.39 -2.04
CA GLU A 175 -22.44 32.77 -0.82
C GLU A 175 -21.71 33.83 0.01
N ARG A 176 -20.36 33.78 0.06
CA ARG A 176 -19.56 34.75 0.82
C ARG A 176 -19.52 36.12 0.17
N MET A 177 -19.54 36.17 -1.15
CA MET A 177 -19.42 37.40 -1.94
C MET A 177 -20.79 37.92 -2.42
N ASP A 178 -21.90 37.28 -2.02
CA ASP A 178 -23.27 37.56 -2.46
C ASP A 178 -23.42 37.68 -4.00
N LEU A 179 -22.76 36.77 -4.73
CA LEU A 179 -22.78 36.78 -6.19
C LEU A 179 -24.07 36.14 -6.71
N LYS A 180 -24.82 36.90 -7.52
CA LYS A 180 -26.08 36.44 -8.15
C LYS A 180 -25.89 35.76 -9.52
N ALA A 181 -24.63 35.65 -9.96
CA ALA A 181 -24.25 34.98 -11.19
C ALA A 181 -24.69 33.51 -11.20
N PRO A 182 -25.45 33.02 -12.18
CA PRO A 182 -25.75 31.61 -12.26
C PRO A 182 -24.50 30.81 -12.67
N ILE A 183 -24.23 29.74 -11.93
CA ILE A 183 -23.27 28.71 -12.34
C ILE A 183 -24.08 27.59 -12.98
N TYR A 184 -23.58 27.00 -14.07
CA TYR A 184 -24.27 25.92 -14.76
C TYR A 184 -23.45 24.64 -14.81
N PHE A 185 -24.14 23.52 -14.70
CA PHE A 185 -23.62 22.19 -14.98
C PHE A 185 -24.22 21.64 -16.28
N SER A 186 -23.38 21.12 -17.18
CA SER A 186 -23.85 20.32 -18.30
C SER A 186 -24.74 19.19 -17.78
N THR A 187 -25.98 19.11 -18.25
CA THR A 187 -26.96 18.11 -17.83
C THR A 187 -26.49 16.68 -18.16
N GLY A 188 -26.96 15.70 -17.38
CA GLY A 188 -26.66 14.28 -17.57
C GLY A 188 -25.92 13.65 -16.40
N LEU A 189 -24.71 13.14 -16.65
CA LEU A 189 -23.97 12.30 -15.70
C LEU A 189 -23.63 13.01 -14.39
N THR A 190 -23.40 14.33 -14.40
CA THR A 190 -23.02 15.08 -13.19
C THR A 190 -24.16 15.23 -12.19
N GLU A 191 -25.41 15.36 -12.65
CA GLU A 191 -26.58 15.40 -11.77
C GLU A 191 -26.78 14.05 -11.05
N LYS A 192 -26.64 12.96 -11.81
CA LYS A 192 -26.65 11.60 -11.25
C LYS A 192 -25.48 11.40 -10.27
N ALA A 193 -24.29 11.88 -10.61
CA ALA A 193 -23.14 11.81 -9.73
C ALA A 193 -23.41 12.49 -8.37
N ASN A 194 -24.02 13.68 -8.36
CA ASN A 194 -24.39 14.36 -7.12
C ASN A 194 -25.38 13.53 -6.29
N HIS A 195 -26.35 12.85 -6.91
CA HIS A 195 -27.23 11.93 -6.20
C HIS A 195 -26.44 10.79 -5.51
N TYR A 196 -25.47 10.18 -6.19
CA TYR A 196 -24.62 9.16 -5.57
C TYR A 196 -23.75 9.70 -4.43
N TYR A 197 -23.24 10.93 -4.53
CA TYR A 197 -22.54 11.57 -3.42
C TYR A 197 -23.44 11.74 -2.18
N LYS A 198 -24.74 12.03 -2.38
CA LYS A 198 -25.72 12.09 -1.28
C LYS A 198 -26.03 10.72 -0.68
N LEU A 199 -26.06 9.66 -1.49
CA LEU A 199 -26.29 8.29 -1.01
C LEU A 199 -25.08 7.75 -0.24
N PHE A 200 -23.86 8.03 -0.72
CA PHE A 200 -22.62 7.49 -0.17
C PHE A 200 -21.84 8.53 0.66
N ILE A 201 -22.54 9.34 1.46
CA ILE A 201 -21.92 10.26 2.43
C ILE A 201 -20.92 9.56 3.38
N PRO A 202 -21.12 8.30 3.83
CA PRO A 202 -20.11 7.57 4.61
C PRO A 202 -18.75 7.38 3.91
N TRP A 203 -18.64 7.64 2.60
CA TRP A 203 -17.38 7.61 1.85
C TRP A 203 -16.72 8.98 1.68
N THR A 204 -17.38 10.06 2.08
CA THR A 204 -16.81 11.43 2.07
C THR A 204 -15.92 11.69 3.29
N ASN A 205 -15.24 12.84 3.34
CA ASN A 205 -14.47 13.21 4.53
C ASN A 205 -15.34 13.49 5.77
N GLN A 206 -14.72 13.53 6.95
CA GLN A 206 -15.41 13.75 8.23
C GLN A 206 -16.14 15.10 8.29
N LYS A 207 -15.65 16.12 7.60
CA LYS A 207 -16.26 17.46 7.58
C LYS A 207 -17.63 17.43 6.89
N ILE A 208 -17.72 16.82 5.70
CA ILE A 208 -18.98 16.65 4.98
C ILE A 208 -19.95 15.80 5.79
N ARG A 209 -19.49 14.68 6.36
CA ARG A 209 -20.36 13.81 7.21
C ARG A 209 -20.98 14.56 8.38
N LYS A 210 -20.21 15.41 9.07
CA LYS A 210 -20.69 16.20 10.21
C LYS A 210 -21.67 17.29 9.79
N THR A 211 -21.39 18.00 8.69
CA THR A 211 -22.25 19.11 8.22
C THR A 211 -23.52 18.62 7.51
N PHE A 212 -23.53 17.39 6.98
CA PHE A 212 -24.62 16.85 6.16
C PHE A 212 -26.01 16.98 6.78
N VAL A 213 -26.14 16.77 8.09
CA VAL A 213 -27.43 16.85 8.82
C VAL A 213 -27.99 18.29 8.81
N GLN A 214 -27.12 19.29 8.86
CA GLN A 214 -27.51 20.71 8.87
C GLN A 214 -27.65 21.25 7.45
N ARG A 215 -26.74 20.85 6.56
CA ARG A 215 -26.66 21.33 5.19
C ARG A 215 -25.98 20.29 4.31
N ASN A 216 -26.68 19.91 3.24
CA ASN A 216 -26.12 19.06 2.22
C ASN A 216 -25.20 19.86 1.27
N MET A 217 -23.91 19.57 1.31
CA MET A 217 -22.90 20.25 0.48
C MET A 217 -22.95 19.87 -1.00
N PHE A 218 -23.76 18.88 -1.37
CA PHE A 218 -24.06 18.50 -2.76
C PHE A 218 -25.43 19.03 -3.22
N GLU A 219 -26.07 19.89 -2.42
CA GLU A 219 -27.22 20.70 -2.81
C GLU A 219 -26.78 22.15 -3.00
N PHE A 220 -26.59 22.50 -4.26
CA PHE A 220 -26.09 23.80 -4.66
C PHE A 220 -27.26 24.76 -4.90
N LYS A 221 -27.23 25.96 -4.32
CA LYS A 221 -28.27 26.98 -4.52
C LYS A 221 -28.03 27.77 -5.80
N HIS A 222 -26.76 28.01 -6.12
CA HIS A 222 -26.35 28.88 -7.22
C HIS A 222 -26.04 28.09 -8.50
N ILE A 223 -25.92 26.77 -8.40
CA ILE A 223 -25.58 25.90 -9.52
C ILE A 223 -26.83 25.25 -10.09
N LYS A 224 -27.11 25.53 -11.36
CA LYS A 224 -28.30 25.09 -12.10
C LYS A 224 -27.96 24.15 -13.25
N ALA A 225 -28.95 23.41 -13.72
CA ALA A 225 -28.85 22.64 -14.95
C ALA A 225 -28.61 23.56 -16.16
N PHE A 226 -27.65 23.21 -17.03
CA PHE A 226 -27.38 23.93 -18.26
C PHE A 226 -28.37 23.54 -19.36
N ASP A 227 -29.16 24.50 -19.83
CA ASP A 227 -29.88 24.38 -21.10
C ASP A 227 -28.93 24.72 -22.27
N ARG A 228 -28.94 23.90 -23.32
CA ARG A 228 -28.15 24.11 -24.53
C ARG A 228 -28.46 25.45 -25.19
N ALA A 229 -29.68 25.98 -25.03
CA ALA A 229 -30.06 27.29 -25.52
C ALA A 229 -29.21 28.44 -24.90
N PHE A 230 -28.67 28.25 -23.69
CA PHE A 230 -27.80 29.25 -23.06
C PHE A 230 -26.41 29.32 -23.69
N ALA A 231 -25.97 28.28 -24.42
CA ALA A 231 -24.69 28.31 -25.13
C ALA A 231 -24.68 29.38 -26.23
N ASP A 232 -25.83 29.58 -26.87
CA ASP A 232 -26.06 30.50 -27.99
C ASP A 232 -26.53 31.89 -27.53
N SER A 233 -26.79 32.07 -26.24
CA SER A 233 -27.15 33.38 -25.71
C SER A 233 -26.00 34.36 -25.96
N PRO A 234 -26.21 35.44 -26.74
CA PRO A 234 -25.24 36.50 -26.85
C PRO A 234 -25.00 37.02 -25.43
N GLY A 235 -23.74 37.24 -25.07
CA GLY A 235 -23.40 37.89 -23.80
C GLY A 235 -24.14 39.22 -23.65
N PRO A 236 -24.04 39.90 -22.49
CA PRO A 236 -24.87 41.06 -22.24
C PRO A 236 -24.62 42.11 -23.32
N MET A 237 -25.69 42.48 -24.02
CA MET A 237 -25.69 43.59 -24.97
C MET A 237 -25.43 44.85 -24.15
N VAL A 238 -24.20 45.35 -24.15
CA VAL A 238 -23.88 46.67 -23.61
C VAL A 238 -24.60 47.67 -24.52
N ARG A 239 -25.81 48.08 -24.15
CA ARG A 239 -26.46 49.25 -24.76
C ARG A 239 -25.68 50.48 -24.33
N SER A 240 -24.69 50.83 -25.15
CA SER A 240 -24.19 52.19 -25.27
C SER A 240 -25.40 53.12 -25.51
N GLY A 241 -25.71 54.03 -24.57
CA GLY A 241 -26.51 55.21 -24.89
C GLY A 241 -27.80 55.52 -24.11
N LEU A 242 -28.12 54.92 -22.95
CA LEU A 242 -29.32 55.34 -22.19
C LEU A 242 -29.01 55.65 -20.72
N ARG A 243 -29.18 56.94 -20.36
CA ARG A 243 -29.14 57.47 -18.99
C ARG A 243 -30.34 56.93 -18.20
N GLY A 244 -30.08 55.99 -17.31
CA GLY A 244 -31.01 55.46 -16.31
C GLY A 244 -30.28 54.34 -15.54
N PRO A 245 -30.69 53.97 -14.31
CA PRO A 245 -30.06 52.87 -13.58
C PRO A 245 -30.32 51.58 -14.35
N ALA A 246 -29.40 51.23 -15.22
CA ALA A 246 -29.40 50.01 -15.99
C ALA A 246 -29.45 48.85 -15.00
N ARG A 247 -30.55 48.09 -15.01
CA ARG A 247 -30.55 46.73 -14.48
C ARG A 247 -29.58 45.93 -15.35
N LEU A 248 -28.30 45.99 -15.02
CA LEU A 248 -27.27 45.11 -15.55
C LEU A 248 -27.69 43.69 -15.16
N GLY A 249 -28.41 43.00 -16.04
CA GLY A 249 -28.66 41.57 -15.91
C GLY A 249 -27.33 40.86 -16.16
N PRO A 250 -26.66 40.30 -15.15
CA PRO A 250 -25.32 39.79 -15.32
C PRO A 250 -25.41 38.47 -16.11
N CYS A 251 -25.07 38.50 -17.40
CA CYS A 251 -24.80 37.29 -18.17
C CYS A 251 -23.43 36.72 -17.76
N LEU A 252 -23.34 36.33 -16.50
CA LEU A 252 -22.21 35.69 -15.86
C LEU A 252 -22.42 34.19 -16.01
N GLN A 253 -21.69 33.56 -16.92
CA GLN A 253 -21.85 32.14 -17.21
C GLN A 253 -20.56 31.41 -16.89
N VAL A 254 -20.52 30.78 -15.71
CA VAL A 254 -19.54 29.73 -15.41
C VAL A 254 -20.19 28.41 -15.75
N VAL A 255 -19.60 27.64 -16.67
CA VAL A 255 -20.16 26.36 -17.11
C VAL A 255 -19.16 25.24 -16.88
N PHE A 256 -19.56 24.27 -16.05
CA PHE A 256 -18.89 22.99 -15.95
C PHE A 256 -19.42 22.05 -17.03
N ALA A 257 -18.54 21.54 -17.88
CA ALA A 257 -18.93 20.71 -19.01
C ALA A 257 -18.13 19.42 -19.09
N THR A 258 -18.78 18.35 -19.55
CA THR A 258 -18.15 17.04 -19.78
C THR A 258 -17.90 16.80 -21.27
N PRO A 259 -16.82 16.06 -21.65
CA PRO A 259 -15.75 15.49 -20.83
C PRO A 259 -14.59 16.46 -20.52
N GLY A 260 -13.73 16.09 -19.56
CA GLY A 260 -12.67 16.95 -19.03
C GLY A 260 -11.54 17.34 -19.98
N MET A 261 -11.30 16.56 -21.04
CA MET A 261 -10.17 16.77 -21.96
C MET A 261 -10.56 17.44 -23.30
N LEU A 262 -11.78 17.95 -23.43
CA LEU A 262 -12.30 18.61 -24.65
C LEU A 262 -12.24 17.74 -25.93
N HIS A 263 -12.22 16.42 -25.82
CA HIS A 263 -12.09 15.54 -26.99
C HIS A 263 -13.41 15.31 -27.74
N ALA A 264 -14.56 15.43 -27.06
CA ALA A 264 -15.89 15.21 -27.61
C ALA A 264 -16.95 15.92 -26.75
N GLY A 265 -18.22 15.64 -26.96
CA GLY A 265 -19.29 15.97 -26.03
C GLY A 265 -19.61 17.46 -25.88
N GLN A 266 -20.27 17.81 -24.77
CA GLN A 266 -20.78 19.17 -24.55
C GLN A 266 -19.64 20.16 -24.30
N SER A 267 -18.57 19.74 -23.62
CA SER A 267 -17.43 20.62 -23.36
C SER A 267 -16.76 21.09 -24.65
N LEU A 268 -16.59 20.21 -25.63
CA LEU A 268 -16.08 20.57 -26.95
C LEU A 268 -17.06 21.46 -27.74
N GLN A 269 -18.36 21.17 -27.68
CA GLN A 269 -19.38 21.98 -28.37
C GLN A 269 -19.42 23.42 -27.84
N ILE A 270 -19.38 23.59 -26.51
CA ILE A 270 -19.33 24.92 -25.87
C ILE A 270 -18.01 25.61 -26.20
N PHE A 271 -16.89 24.89 -26.12
CA PHE A 271 -15.58 25.41 -26.48
C PHE A 271 -15.55 25.96 -27.91
N ARG A 272 -16.07 25.23 -28.90
CA ARG A 272 -16.16 25.68 -30.30
C ARG A 272 -16.89 27.02 -30.45
N LYS A 273 -17.97 27.22 -29.69
CA LYS A 273 -18.75 28.46 -29.72
C LYS A 273 -18.05 29.63 -29.02
N TRP A 274 -17.29 29.34 -27.95
CA TRP A 274 -16.74 30.37 -27.07
C TRP A 274 -15.28 30.73 -27.36
N ALA A 275 -14.54 29.88 -28.08
CA ALA A 275 -13.12 30.02 -28.34
C ALA A 275 -12.74 31.30 -29.09
N GLY A 276 -13.62 31.82 -29.95
CA GLY A 276 -13.35 33.01 -30.76
C GLY A 276 -13.39 34.35 -30.01
N SER A 277 -13.74 34.38 -28.72
CA SER A 277 -13.83 35.64 -27.94
C SER A 277 -12.73 35.75 -26.90
N GLU A 278 -11.98 36.86 -26.94
CA GLU A 278 -10.89 37.18 -26.00
C GLU A 278 -11.39 37.45 -24.56
N ARG A 279 -12.68 37.76 -24.39
CA ARG A 279 -13.26 37.99 -23.06
C ARG A 279 -13.43 36.68 -22.28
N ASN A 280 -13.59 35.56 -23.00
CA ASN A 280 -13.86 34.26 -22.42
C ASN A 280 -12.59 33.60 -21.89
N MET A 281 -12.78 32.62 -21.01
CA MET A 281 -11.71 31.82 -20.44
C MET A 281 -12.10 30.35 -20.41
N VAL A 282 -11.13 29.48 -20.70
CA VAL A 282 -11.21 28.04 -20.42
C VAL A 282 -10.18 27.71 -19.35
N ILE A 283 -10.64 27.08 -18.26
CA ILE A 283 -9.78 26.65 -17.15
C ILE A 283 -9.70 25.13 -17.18
N MET A 284 -8.55 24.57 -17.54
CA MET A 284 -8.29 23.14 -17.54
C MET A 284 -7.86 22.71 -16.13
N PRO A 285 -8.69 21.96 -15.38
CA PRO A 285 -8.44 21.66 -13.97
C PRO A 285 -7.57 20.42 -13.73
N GLY A 286 -7.25 19.63 -14.77
CA GLY A 286 -6.58 18.35 -14.65
C GLY A 286 -5.72 17.99 -15.84
N TYR A 287 -5.06 16.83 -15.75
CA TYR A 287 -4.20 16.30 -16.80
C TYR A 287 -4.97 16.09 -18.11
N CYS A 288 -4.30 16.36 -19.23
CA CYS A 288 -4.81 16.08 -20.56
C CYS A 288 -3.83 15.16 -21.28
N VAL A 289 -4.32 14.01 -21.73
CA VAL A 289 -3.52 13.05 -22.50
C VAL A 289 -3.11 13.67 -23.84
N GLN A 290 -1.89 13.37 -24.28
CA GLN A 290 -1.37 13.80 -25.57
C GLN A 290 -2.32 13.41 -26.71
N GLY A 291 -2.52 14.33 -27.66
CA GLY A 291 -3.43 14.15 -28.79
C GLY A 291 -4.84 14.70 -28.58
N THR A 292 -5.26 14.95 -27.34
CA THR A 292 -6.54 15.61 -27.04
C THR A 292 -6.53 17.10 -27.41
N VAL A 293 -7.71 17.68 -27.66
CA VAL A 293 -7.85 19.13 -27.88
C VAL A 293 -7.38 19.92 -26.67
N GLY A 294 -7.70 19.44 -25.46
CA GLY A 294 -7.23 20.03 -24.21
C GLY A 294 -5.71 20.12 -24.13
N HIS A 295 -5.00 19.04 -24.46
CA HIS A 295 -3.54 19.05 -24.51
C HIS A 295 -3.01 20.07 -25.53
N LYS A 296 -3.56 20.10 -26.75
CA LYS A 296 -3.12 21.02 -27.82
C LYS A 296 -3.19 22.50 -27.40
N ILE A 297 -4.31 22.93 -26.80
CA ILE A 297 -4.48 24.33 -26.38
C ILE A 297 -3.58 24.70 -25.20
N LEU A 298 -3.33 23.74 -24.29
CA LEU A 298 -2.40 23.91 -23.18
C LEU A 298 -0.95 24.00 -23.64
N SER A 299 -0.58 23.28 -24.70
CA SER A 299 0.72 23.41 -25.37
C SER A 299 0.89 24.72 -26.16
N GLY A 300 -0.10 25.62 -26.15
CA GLY A 300 -0.02 26.91 -26.82
C GLY A 300 -0.61 26.94 -28.23
N GLN A 301 -1.19 25.84 -28.72
CA GLN A 301 -1.80 25.83 -30.06
C GLN A 301 -3.05 26.73 -30.09
N ARG A 302 -3.02 27.77 -30.93
CA ARG A 302 -4.14 28.74 -31.09
C ARG A 302 -5.00 28.50 -32.33
N LYS A 303 -4.52 27.74 -33.31
CA LYS A 303 -5.29 27.32 -34.49
C LYS A 303 -5.46 25.81 -34.46
N LEU A 304 -6.70 25.37 -34.32
CA LEU A 304 -7.05 23.96 -34.23
C LEU A 304 -7.79 23.54 -35.49
N GLU A 305 -7.30 22.49 -36.15
CA GLU A 305 -8.05 21.83 -37.21
C GLU A 305 -9.08 20.89 -36.58
N MET A 306 -10.35 21.13 -36.92
CA MET A 306 -11.48 20.35 -36.44
C MET A 306 -11.99 19.42 -37.55
N GLU A 307 -12.81 18.44 -37.18
CA GLU A 307 -13.48 17.55 -38.13
C GLU A 307 -14.20 18.37 -39.22
N GLY A 308 -13.97 18.03 -40.49
CA GLY A 308 -14.50 18.78 -41.64
C GLY A 308 -13.63 19.93 -42.15
N ARG A 309 -12.31 19.96 -41.83
CA ARG A 309 -11.34 20.99 -42.27
C ARG A 309 -11.67 22.42 -41.81
N GLN A 310 -12.52 22.57 -40.79
CA GLN A 310 -12.77 23.88 -40.19
C GLN A 310 -11.61 24.23 -39.24
N VAL A 311 -11.02 25.41 -39.45
CA VAL A 311 -9.98 25.95 -38.56
C VAL A 311 -10.66 26.79 -37.48
N LEU A 312 -10.56 26.35 -36.23
CA LEU A 312 -11.00 27.11 -35.07
C LEU A 312 -9.84 27.95 -34.53
N GLU A 313 -10.02 29.27 -34.52
CA GLU A 313 -9.10 30.20 -33.89
C GLU A 313 -9.46 30.40 -32.41
N VAL A 314 -8.53 30.04 -31.53
CA VAL A 314 -8.66 30.14 -30.08
C VAL A 314 -8.10 31.50 -29.63
N LYS A 315 -9.00 32.46 -29.43
CA LYS A 315 -8.69 33.80 -28.90
C LYS A 315 -8.94 33.93 -27.40
N MET A 316 -9.77 33.05 -26.85
CA MET A 316 -10.06 33.01 -25.42
C MET A 316 -8.81 32.71 -24.58
N GLN A 317 -8.83 33.16 -23.32
CA GLN A 317 -7.77 32.84 -22.37
C GLN A 317 -7.78 31.34 -22.04
N VAL A 318 -6.62 30.70 -22.09
CA VAL A 318 -6.46 29.27 -21.78
C VAL A 318 -5.58 29.15 -20.54
N GLU A 319 -6.16 28.69 -19.44
CA GLU A 319 -5.49 28.59 -18.15
C GLU A 319 -5.42 27.13 -17.71
N TYR A 320 -4.23 26.67 -17.33
CA TYR A 320 -4.08 25.40 -16.62
C TYR A 320 -4.03 25.65 -15.13
N MET A 321 -4.88 24.95 -14.38
CA MET A 321 -4.80 24.96 -12.92
C MET A 321 -4.76 23.53 -12.41
N SER A 322 -3.69 23.20 -11.70
CA SER A 322 -3.49 21.85 -11.18
C SER A 322 -4.44 21.56 -10.03
N PHE A 323 -5.69 21.21 -10.36
CA PHE A 323 -6.67 20.62 -9.46
C PHE A 323 -6.82 19.13 -9.75
N SER A 324 -5.76 18.44 -10.17
CA SER A 324 -5.85 17.00 -10.39
C SER A 324 -6.16 16.25 -9.08
N ALA A 325 -6.84 15.11 -9.16
CA ALA A 325 -7.09 14.22 -8.01
C ALA A 325 -6.04 13.12 -7.85
N HIS A 326 -5.02 13.07 -8.71
CA HIS A 326 -3.95 12.07 -8.63
C HIS A 326 -2.91 12.44 -7.58
N ALA A 327 -2.16 11.46 -7.11
CA ALA A 327 -1.05 11.68 -6.19
C ALA A 327 0.06 12.47 -6.89
N ASP A 328 0.62 13.47 -6.20
CA ASP A 328 1.82 14.16 -6.65
C ASP A 328 3.08 13.43 -6.15
N ALA A 329 4.26 13.87 -6.59
CA ALA A 329 5.52 13.21 -6.22
C ALA A 329 5.70 13.08 -4.69
N LYS A 330 5.19 14.05 -3.92
CA LYS A 330 5.23 14.01 -2.45
C LYS A 330 4.27 12.97 -1.89
N GLY A 331 3.04 12.93 -2.40
CA GLY A 331 2.03 11.93 -2.02
C GLY A 331 2.48 10.51 -2.35
N ILE A 332 3.16 10.30 -3.48
CA ILE A 332 3.68 8.99 -3.83
C ILE A 332 4.74 8.51 -2.83
N MET A 333 5.74 9.34 -2.55
CA MET A 333 6.75 9.03 -1.54
C MET A 333 6.15 8.80 -0.14
N GLN A 334 5.14 9.59 0.24
CA GLN A 334 4.46 9.43 1.52
C GLN A 334 3.75 8.07 1.63
N LEU A 335 3.08 7.61 0.57
CA LEU A 335 2.41 6.30 0.60
C LEU A 335 3.42 5.16 0.66
N VAL A 336 4.53 5.23 -0.10
CA VAL A 336 5.62 4.24 -0.04
C VAL A 336 6.18 4.15 1.37
N GLY A 337 6.48 5.30 2.00
CA GLY A 337 6.98 5.34 3.38
C GLY A 337 5.96 4.89 4.43
N GLN A 338 4.65 5.03 4.16
CA GLN A 338 3.58 4.57 5.05
C GLN A 338 3.36 3.05 4.95
N ALA A 339 3.41 2.50 3.74
CA ALA A 339 3.20 1.06 3.50
C ALA A 339 4.42 0.20 3.86
N GLU A 340 5.64 0.77 3.80
CA GLU A 340 6.93 0.10 4.04
C GLU A 340 7.11 -1.17 3.16
N PRO A 341 6.93 -1.11 1.83
CA PRO A 341 7.00 -2.29 0.96
C PRO A 341 8.44 -2.80 0.77
N GLU A 342 8.59 -4.08 0.45
CA GLU A 342 9.89 -4.65 0.06
C GLU A 342 10.30 -4.23 -1.37
N ASN A 343 9.33 -4.14 -2.27
CA ASN A 343 9.51 -3.75 -3.67
C ASN A 343 8.41 -2.78 -4.12
N VAL A 344 8.73 -1.90 -5.07
CA VAL A 344 7.78 -0.96 -5.66
C VAL A 344 7.70 -1.14 -7.17
N LEU A 345 6.52 -1.07 -7.76
CA LEU A 345 6.31 -1.12 -9.21
C LEU A 345 5.47 0.09 -9.64
N LEU A 346 6.06 0.91 -10.51
CA LEU A 346 5.43 2.11 -11.06
C LEU A 346 4.61 1.74 -12.30
N VAL A 347 3.34 2.14 -12.27
CA VAL A 347 2.41 2.04 -13.40
C VAL A 347 1.78 3.40 -13.68
N HIS A 348 1.01 3.49 -14.77
CA HIS A 348 0.18 4.66 -15.08
C HIS A 348 0.96 6.00 -15.06
N GLY A 349 2.06 6.07 -15.82
CA GLY A 349 2.89 7.26 -15.93
C GLY A 349 3.73 7.29 -17.20
N GLU A 350 4.37 8.43 -17.46
CA GLU A 350 5.26 8.62 -18.61
C GLU A 350 6.66 8.09 -18.29
N ALA A 351 7.27 7.31 -19.18
CA ALA A 351 8.54 6.61 -18.95
C ALA A 351 9.65 7.51 -18.36
N LYS A 352 9.89 8.69 -18.96
CA LYS A 352 10.92 9.63 -18.48
C LYS A 352 10.64 10.15 -17.06
N LYS A 353 9.37 10.34 -16.70
CA LYS A 353 8.98 10.81 -15.37
C LYS A 353 9.05 9.67 -14.34
N MET A 354 8.69 8.45 -14.75
CA MET A 354 8.83 7.25 -13.92
C MET A 354 10.28 6.96 -13.57
N GLU A 355 11.22 7.10 -14.51
CA GLU A 355 12.66 6.95 -14.26
C GLU A 355 13.16 7.88 -13.14
N PHE A 356 12.73 9.15 -13.16
CA PHE A 356 13.07 10.11 -12.10
C PHE A 356 12.52 9.68 -10.73
N LEU A 357 11.26 9.25 -10.68
CA LEU A 357 10.63 8.82 -9.42
C LEU A 357 11.24 7.51 -8.90
N LYS A 358 11.57 6.56 -9.79
CA LYS A 358 12.26 5.32 -9.46
C LYS A 358 13.56 5.61 -8.71
N GLN A 359 14.43 6.44 -9.30
CA GLN A 359 15.70 6.80 -8.69
C GLN A 359 15.51 7.42 -7.30
N LYS A 360 14.48 8.25 -7.13
CA LYS A 360 14.16 8.87 -5.84
C LYS A 360 13.70 7.86 -4.79
N ILE A 361 12.85 6.90 -5.17
CA ILE A 361 12.37 5.83 -4.29
C ILE A 361 13.54 4.95 -3.83
N GLU A 362 14.40 4.54 -4.77
CA GLU A 362 15.58 3.71 -4.47
C GLU A 362 16.57 4.43 -3.54
N GLN A 363 16.79 5.73 -3.74
CA GLN A 363 17.67 6.53 -2.89
C GLN A 363 17.13 6.74 -1.47
N GLU A 364 15.83 7.02 -1.32
CA GLU A 364 15.23 7.39 -0.03
C GLU A 364 14.88 6.16 0.82
N PHE A 365 14.31 5.12 0.20
CA PHE A 365 13.79 3.96 0.93
C PHE A 365 14.70 2.73 0.83
N ARG A 366 15.69 2.71 -0.06
CA ARG A 366 16.58 1.55 -0.31
C ARG A 366 15.82 0.27 -0.68
N VAL A 367 14.72 0.43 -1.41
CA VAL A 367 13.88 -0.66 -1.93
C VAL A 367 14.01 -0.75 -3.45
N SER A 368 13.89 -1.96 -4.01
CA SER A 368 13.94 -2.17 -5.45
C SER A 368 12.70 -1.57 -6.12
N CYS A 369 12.89 -0.77 -7.18
CA CYS A 369 11.80 -0.14 -7.90
C CYS A 369 11.78 -0.51 -9.39
N TYR A 370 10.63 -0.94 -9.87
CA TYR A 370 10.42 -1.45 -11.23
C TYR A 370 9.49 -0.51 -12.02
N MET A 371 9.68 -0.43 -13.34
CA MET A 371 8.82 0.32 -14.27
C MET A 371 8.64 -0.46 -15.59
N PRO A 372 7.99 -1.63 -15.54
CA PRO A 372 7.89 -2.52 -16.70
C PRO A 372 7.16 -1.85 -17.86
N ALA A 373 7.58 -2.18 -19.08
CA ALA A 373 6.85 -1.78 -20.27
C ALA A 373 5.52 -2.57 -20.40
N ASN A 374 4.60 -2.07 -21.23
CA ASN A 374 3.35 -2.78 -21.49
C ASN A 374 3.63 -4.18 -22.07
N GLY A 375 3.08 -5.21 -21.43
CA GLY A 375 3.25 -6.61 -21.82
C GLY A 375 4.48 -7.30 -21.21
N GLU A 376 5.30 -6.58 -20.45
CA GLU A 376 6.45 -7.17 -19.73
C GLU A 376 5.99 -7.82 -18.42
N THR A 377 6.62 -8.95 -18.08
CA THR A 377 6.36 -9.67 -16.82
C THR A 377 7.50 -9.45 -15.86
N VAL A 378 7.19 -9.00 -14.64
CA VAL A 378 8.16 -8.84 -13.55
C VAL A 378 8.05 -10.04 -12.62
N THR A 379 9.18 -10.69 -12.34
CA THR A 379 9.26 -11.80 -11.37
C THR A 379 10.01 -11.33 -10.14
N LEU A 380 9.41 -11.54 -8.96
CA LEU A 380 10.00 -11.19 -7.66
C LEU A 380 10.24 -12.47 -6.88
N SER A 381 11.45 -12.65 -6.37
CA SER A 381 11.77 -13.75 -5.47
C SER A 381 11.39 -13.34 -4.06
N THR A 382 10.40 -14.01 -3.47
CA THR A 382 10.03 -13.84 -2.07
C THR A 382 10.67 -14.94 -1.21
N SER A 383 10.93 -14.62 0.06
CA SER A 383 11.38 -15.61 1.03
C SER A 383 10.16 -16.12 1.79
N PRO A 384 9.72 -17.38 1.57
CA PRO A 384 8.51 -17.87 2.21
C PRO A 384 8.65 -17.79 3.73
N SER A 385 7.76 -17.03 4.36
CA SER A 385 7.68 -16.96 5.80
C SER A 385 6.79 -18.10 6.30
N ILE A 386 7.40 -19.12 6.90
CA ILE A 386 6.65 -20.20 7.52
C ILE A 386 6.30 -19.77 8.95
N PRO A 387 5.01 -19.55 9.28
CA PRO A 387 4.62 -19.23 10.64
C PRO A 387 4.91 -20.43 11.54
N VAL A 388 5.81 -20.26 12.52
CA VAL A 388 6.09 -21.27 13.53
C VAL A 388 5.46 -20.84 14.85
N GLY A 389 4.49 -21.60 15.34
CA GLY A 389 3.89 -21.36 16.64
C GLY A 389 4.89 -21.68 17.76
N ILE A 390 5.10 -20.80 18.73
CA ILE A 390 6.01 -21.05 19.86
C ILE A 390 5.18 -21.45 21.08
N SER A 391 5.58 -22.53 21.75
CA SER A 391 4.92 -22.94 22.99
C SER A 391 5.12 -21.92 24.11
N LEU A 392 4.04 -21.66 24.87
CA LEU A 392 4.08 -20.78 26.04
C LEU A 392 5.07 -21.28 27.11
N GLY A 393 5.25 -22.60 27.23
CA GLY A 393 6.20 -23.19 28.17
C GLY A 393 7.65 -22.81 27.85
N LEU A 394 8.03 -22.88 26.57
CA LEU A 394 9.36 -22.49 26.09
C LEU A 394 9.61 -20.99 26.32
N LEU A 395 8.65 -20.14 25.95
CA LEU A 395 8.73 -18.68 26.16
C LEU A 395 8.91 -18.33 27.64
N LYS A 396 8.11 -18.92 28.54
CA LYS A 396 8.21 -18.66 29.98
C LYS A 396 9.55 -19.07 30.57
N ARG A 397 10.09 -20.22 30.16
CA ARG A 397 11.41 -20.71 30.61
C ARG A 397 12.52 -19.72 30.24
N GLU A 398 12.50 -19.21 29.02
CA GLU A 398 13.54 -18.29 28.53
C GLU A 398 13.45 -16.91 29.17
N MET A 399 12.22 -16.42 29.37
CA MET A 399 11.97 -15.18 30.12
C MET A 399 12.42 -15.28 31.59
N ALA A 400 12.37 -16.47 32.19
CA ALA A 400 12.81 -16.67 33.57
C ALA A 400 14.35 -16.67 33.72
N GLN A 401 15.10 -16.88 32.64
CA GLN A 401 16.56 -17.05 32.65
C GLN A 401 17.36 -15.71 32.54
N GLY A 402 16.72 -14.53 32.54
CA GLY A 402 17.46 -13.27 32.61
C GLY A 402 16.69 -12.01 32.20
N LEU A 403 17.43 -10.89 32.12
CA LEU A 403 16.94 -9.58 31.65
C LEU A 403 16.42 -9.66 30.20
N LEU A 404 15.46 -8.78 29.88
CA LEU A 404 14.88 -8.67 28.54
C LEU A 404 15.98 -8.51 27.46
N PRO A 405 15.85 -9.18 26.31
CA PRO A 405 16.84 -9.09 25.24
C PRO A 405 16.98 -7.64 24.74
N ASP A 406 18.24 -7.17 24.67
CA ASP A 406 18.59 -5.89 24.05
C ASP A 406 18.70 -6.09 22.53
N ALA A 407 18.21 -5.14 21.74
CA ALA A 407 18.25 -5.17 20.28
C ALA A 407 19.68 -5.32 19.71
N LYS A 408 20.71 -4.97 20.48
CA LYS A 408 22.12 -5.12 20.11
C LYS A 408 22.73 -6.48 20.44
N LYS A 409 22.07 -7.30 21.27
CA LYS A 409 22.53 -8.64 21.67
C LYS A 409 21.37 -9.63 21.58
N PRO A 410 21.04 -10.12 20.37
CA PRO A 410 19.99 -11.12 20.22
C PRO A 410 20.35 -12.37 21.02
N ARG A 411 19.39 -12.85 21.81
CA ARG A 411 19.55 -14.06 22.60
C ARG A 411 19.14 -15.26 21.76
N LEU A 412 19.98 -16.30 21.75
CA LEU A 412 19.68 -17.57 21.09
C LEU A 412 18.56 -18.29 21.85
N LEU A 413 17.49 -18.64 21.13
CA LEU A 413 16.39 -19.46 21.62
C LEU A 413 16.61 -20.90 21.15
N HIS A 414 16.82 -21.83 22.09
CA HIS A 414 16.92 -23.25 21.78
C HIS A 414 15.57 -23.93 21.97
N GLY A 415 15.09 -24.64 20.95
CA GLY A 415 13.84 -25.39 21.00
C GLY A 415 13.82 -26.50 19.96
N THR A 416 12.93 -27.47 20.15
CA THR A 416 12.68 -28.55 19.21
C THR A 416 11.52 -28.16 18.30
N LEU A 417 11.74 -28.21 16.99
CA LEU A 417 10.69 -27.99 16.00
C LEU A 417 9.92 -29.28 15.75
N ILE A 418 8.64 -29.30 16.10
CA ILE A 418 7.70 -30.35 15.73
C ILE A 418 6.99 -29.92 14.44
N MET A 419 7.04 -30.78 13.43
CA MET A 419 6.37 -30.60 12.14
C MET A 419 5.31 -31.68 12.00
N LYS A 420 4.03 -31.30 12.05
CA LYS A 420 2.91 -32.23 11.91
C LYS A 420 1.78 -31.62 11.08
N ASP A 421 1.37 -32.30 10.00
CA ASP A 421 0.21 -31.95 9.17
C ASP A 421 0.14 -30.45 8.82
N SER A 422 1.27 -29.88 8.36
CA SER A 422 1.45 -28.46 8.01
C SER A 422 1.45 -27.45 9.16
N ASN A 423 1.33 -27.90 10.42
CA ASN A 423 1.53 -27.08 11.60
C ASN A 423 2.97 -27.21 12.13
N PHE A 424 3.65 -26.07 12.21
CA PHE A 424 5.00 -25.96 12.74
C PHE A 424 4.94 -25.40 14.16
N ARG A 425 5.49 -26.15 15.13
CA ARG A 425 5.55 -25.72 16.52
C ARG A 425 6.94 -25.83 17.11
N LEU A 426 7.43 -24.75 17.71
CA LEU A 426 8.66 -24.74 18.49
C LEU A 426 8.34 -24.98 19.96
N VAL A 427 8.81 -26.10 20.50
CA VAL A 427 8.58 -26.55 21.88
C VAL A 427 9.90 -26.77 22.62
N SER A 428 9.86 -26.96 23.94
CA SER A 428 11.05 -27.45 24.67
C SER A 428 11.30 -28.93 24.36
N SER A 429 12.56 -29.38 24.50
CA SER A 429 12.92 -30.78 24.27
C SER A 429 12.11 -31.75 25.14
N GLU A 430 11.89 -31.40 26.42
CA GLU A 430 11.06 -32.18 27.35
C GLU A 430 9.60 -32.29 26.89
N GLN A 431 9.05 -31.19 26.36
CA GLN A 431 7.70 -31.19 25.82
C GLN A 431 7.61 -31.98 24.51
N ALA A 432 8.64 -31.90 23.67
CA ALA A 432 8.70 -32.68 22.43
C ALA A 432 8.69 -34.18 22.71
N LEU A 433 9.51 -34.65 23.67
CA LEU A 433 9.54 -36.05 24.07
C LEU A 433 8.17 -36.51 24.59
N LYS A 434 7.51 -35.71 25.44
CA LYS A 434 6.15 -36.01 25.93
C LYS A 434 5.11 -36.06 24.80
N GLU A 435 5.11 -35.08 23.89
CA GLU A 435 4.14 -35.00 22.78
C GLU A 435 4.35 -36.13 21.76
N LEU A 436 5.59 -36.56 21.55
CA LEU A 436 5.94 -37.67 20.66
C LEU A 436 5.81 -39.05 21.34
N GLY A 437 5.52 -39.09 22.65
CA GLY A 437 5.46 -40.35 23.41
C GLY A 437 6.81 -41.06 23.51
N LEU A 438 7.90 -40.31 23.42
CA LEU A 438 9.27 -40.83 23.46
C LEU A 438 9.84 -40.65 24.87
N ALA A 439 10.56 -41.67 25.35
CA ALA A 439 11.43 -41.53 26.50
C ALA A 439 12.77 -40.93 26.06
N GLU A 440 13.38 -40.11 26.91
CA GLU A 440 14.75 -39.65 26.68
C GLU A 440 15.70 -40.85 26.66
N HIS A 441 16.45 -41.00 25.57
CA HIS A 441 17.46 -42.05 25.47
C HIS A 441 18.69 -41.63 26.31
N GLN A 442 18.87 -42.23 27.48
CA GLN A 442 20.05 -41.99 28.30
C GLN A 442 21.26 -42.76 27.76
N LEU A 443 22.00 -42.10 26.87
CA LEU A 443 23.25 -42.65 26.34
C LEU A 443 24.39 -42.33 27.30
N ARG A 444 24.97 -43.38 27.88
CA ARG A 444 26.15 -43.30 28.74
C ARG A 444 27.34 -43.92 28.01
N PHE A 445 28.36 -43.12 27.77
CA PHE A 445 29.62 -43.61 27.25
C PHE A 445 30.50 -44.04 28.42
N THR A 446 31.17 -45.18 28.27
CA THR A 446 32.15 -45.65 29.24
C THR A 446 33.42 -46.06 28.50
N CYS A 447 34.52 -45.34 28.77
CA CYS A 447 35.83 -45.64 28.22
C CYS A 447 36.71 -46.31 29.27
N ARG A 448 37.50 -47.30 28.85
CA ARG A 448 38.56 -47.93 29.65
C ARG A 448 39.89 -47.26 29.32
N VAL A 449 40.44 -46.51 30.26
CA VAL A 449 41.77 -45.90 30.14
C VAL A 449 42.76 -46.74 30.93
N HIS A 450 43.83 -47.17 30.28
CA HIS A 450 44.90 -47.94 30.91
C HIS A 450 45.99 -46.97 31.37
N LEU A 451 46.32 -47.01 32.65
CA LEU A 451 47.38 -46.22 33.27
C LEU A 451 48.44 -47.16 33.81
N HIS A 452 49.71 -46.90 33.50
CA HIS A 452 50.80 -47.62 34.13
C HIS A 452 51.06 -47.04 35.53
N ASP A 453 50.59 -47.73 36.58
CA ASP A 453 50.79 -47.34 37.98
C ASP A 453 50.82 -48.60 38.85
N THR A 454 51.89 -48.80 39.61
CA THR A 454 52.11 -49.99 40.46
C THR A 454 51.51 -49.83 41.87
N ARG A 455 50.91 -48.67 42.15
CA ARG A 455 50.34 -48.30 43.45
C ARG A 455 48.97 -48.94 43.68
N LYS A 456 48.48 -48.85 44.93
CA LYS A 456 47.11 -49.29 45.27
C LYS A 456 46.07 -48.38 44.61
N GLU A 457 44.90 -48.94 44.32
CA GLU A 457 43.80 -48.28 43.61
C GLU A 457 43.43 -46.93 44.24
N GLN A 458 43.41 -46.89 45.58
CA GLN A 458 43.05 -45.69 46.35
C GLN A 458 44.11 -44.58 46.24
N GLU A 459 45.39 -44.93 46.09
CA GLU A 459 46.45 -43.96 45.85
C GLU A 459 46.42 -43.44 44.41
N THR A 460 46.15 -44.32 43.44
CA THR A 460 45.97 -43.93 42.03
C THR A 460 44.76 -42.98 41.87
N ALA A 461 43.64 -43.25 42.56
CA ALA A 461 42.47 -42.37 42.56
C ALA A 461 42.77 -40.98 43.13
N LEU A 462 43.52 -40.89 44.23
CA LEU A 462 43.95 -39.61 44.80
C LEU A 462 44.90 -38.83 43.88
N ARG A 463 45.77 -39.52 43.13
CA ARG A 463 46.63 -38.89 42.11
C ARG A 463 45.83 -38.36 40.93
N VAL A 464 44.86 -39.13 40.45
CA VAL A 464 43.93 -38.69 39.40
C VAL A 464 43.16 -37.45 39.85
N TYR A 465 42.61 -37.46 41.07
CA TYR A 465 41.93 -36.30 41.65
C TYR A 465 42.85 -35.07 41.70
N SER A 466 44.07 -35.22 42.20
CA SER A 466 45.04 -34.12 42.32
C SER A 466 45.45 -33.56 40.96
N HIS A 467 45.65 -34.45 39.98
CA HIS A 467 45.97 -34.06 38.61
C HIS A 467 44.82 -33.31 37.94
N LEU A 468 43.60 -33.85 38.00
CA LEU A 468 42.42 -33.22 37.39
C LEU A 468 42.12 -31.87 38.04
N LYS A 469 42.23 -31.74 39.36
CA LYS A 469 42.07 -30.48 40.08
C LYS A 469 43.13 -29.42 39.69
N SER A 470 44.33 -29.86 39.31
CA SER A 470 45.39 -28.94 38.86
C SER A 470 45.16 -28.41 37.44
N VAL A 471 44.60 -29.24 36.56
CA VAL A 471 44.38 -28.93 35.14
C VAL A 471 43.05 -28.23 34.90
N LEU A 472 42.00 -28.64 35.62
CA LEU A 472 40.61 -28.17 35.43
C LEU A 472 40.22 -27.21 36.54
N LYS A 473 40.69 -25.96 36.47
CA LYS A 473 40.39 -24.92 37.47
C LYS A 473 38.95 -24.40 37.42
N ASP A 474 38.33 -24.48 36.24
CA ASP A 474 36.98 -23.95 35.98
C ASP A 474 35.87 -24.99 36.17
N HIS A 475 36.22 -26.25 36.54
CA HIS A 475 35.27 -27.35 36.70
C HIS A 475 35.28 -27.88 38.14
N CYS A 476 34.11 -28.30 38.64
CA CYS A 476 33.97 -28.90 39.96
C CYS A 476 34.49 -30.35 39.95
N VAL A 477 35.63 -30.58 40.61
CA VAL A 477 36.22 -31.91 40.79
C VAL A 477 36.05 -32.35 42.24
N GLN A 478 35.41 -33.50 42.47
CA GLN A 478 35.14 -34.06 43.81
C GLN A 478 35.69 -35.48 43.94
N HIS A 479 36.18 -35.82 45.13
CA HIS A 479 36.59 -37.18 45.49
C HIS A 479 35.54 -37.79 46.41
N LEU A 480 34.94 -38.91 45.99
CA LEU A 480 33.83 -39.55 46.68
C LEU A 480 34.34 -40.53 47.76
N PRO A 481 33.52 -40.85 48.80
CA PRO A 481 33.92 -41.76 49.87
C PRO A 481 34.23 -43.19 49.42
N ASP A 482 33.70 -43.61 48.27
CA ASP A 482 33.93 -44.92 47.65
C ASP A 482 35.24 -45.00 46.84
N GLY A 483 36.03 -43.92 46.83
CA GLY A 483 37.31 -43.85 46.12
C GLY A 483 37.19 -43.48 44.63
N SER A 484 36.00 -43.09 44.16
CA SER A 484 35.80 -42.56 42.81
C SER A 484 36.00 -41.05 42.73
N VAL A 485 36.28 -40.54 41.53
CA VAL A 485 36.46 -39.11 41.26
C VAL A 485 35.36 -38.65 40.31
N THR A 486 34.70 -37.55 40.62
CA THR A 486 33.70 -36.92 39.74
C THR A 486 34.20 -35.58 39.23
N VAL A 487 33.96 -35.30 37.95
CA VAL A 487 34.20 -34.00 37.31
C VAL A 487 32.85 -33.56 36.73
N GLU A 488 32.21 -32.58 37.34
CA GLU A 488 30.81 -32.24 37.04
C GLU A 488 29.90 -33.48 37.13
N SER A 489 29.36 -33.93 36.00
CA SER A 489 28.52 -35.13 35.82
C SER A 489 29.30 -36.40 35.43
N ILE A 490 30.62 -36.30 35.22
CA ILE A 490 31.47 -37.37 34.69
C ILE A 490 32.06 -38.18 35.84
N LEU A 491 31.89 -39.50 35.81
CA LEU A 491 32.37 -40.42 36.83
C LEU A 491 33.65 -41.13 36.38
N ILE A 492 34.68 -41.10 37.21
CA ILE A 492 35.96 -41.80 37.01
C ILE A 492 36.17 -42.78 38.17
N GLN A 493 36.23 -44.07 37.84
CA GLN A 493 36.38 -45.14 38.83
C GLN A 493 37.54 -46.06 38.46
N ALA A 494 38.38 -46.43 39.42
CA ALA A 494 39.38 -47.47 39.23
C ALA A 494 38.70 -48.85 39.25
N ALA A 495 38.92 -49.67 38.20
CA ALA A 495 38.40 -51.03 38.15
C ALA A 495 39.24 -51.96 39.04
N ALA A 496 38.59 -52.91 39.72
CA ALA A 496 39.20 -53.77 40.73
C ALA A 496 40.14 -54.87 40.18
N HIS A 497 40.14 -55.14 38.87
CA HIS A 497 40.91 -56.22 38.26
C HIS A 497 41.61 -55.78 36.97
N SER A 498 42.94 -55.85 36.98
CA SER A 498 43.80 -55.90 35.80
C SER A 498 44.57 -57.22 35.80
N GLU A 499 44.75 -57.84 34.63
CA GLU A 499 45.55 -59.07 34.48
C GLU A 499 47.05 -58.80 34.75
N ASP A 500 47.48 -57.54 34.65
CA ASP A 500 48.82 -57.05 34.93
C ASP A 500 48.82 -56.10 36.15
N PRO A 501 49.52 -56.43 37.25
CA PRO A 501 49.62 -55.59 38.45
C PRO A 501 50.22 -54.20 38.19
N SER A 502 50.97 -54.01 37.09
CA SER A 502 51.62 -52.75 36.73
C SER A 502 50.71 -51.76 35.99
N THR A 503 49.54 -52.22 35.54
CA THR A 503 48.57 -51.42 34.78
C THR A 503 47.24 -51.33 35.51
N LYS A 504 46.77 -50.12 35.81
CA LYS A 504 45.44 -49.86 36.37
C LYS A 504 44.47 -49.44 35.26
N VAL A 505 43.24 -49.95 35.33
CA VAL A 505 42.17 -49.59 34.39
C VAL A 505 41.24 -48.59 35.06
N LEU A 506 41.13 -47.39 34.49
CA LEU A 506 40.13 -46.40 34.87
C LEU A 506 38.91 -46.50 33.95
N LEU A 507 37.73 -46.56 34.55
CA LEU A 507 36.45 -46.42 33.88
C LEU A 507 36.03 -44.96 33.94
N VAL A 508 36.11 -44.28 32.80
CA VAL A 508 35.64 -42.90 32.63
C VAL A 508 34.26 -42.98 31.99
N SER A 509 33.23 -42.50 32.68
CA SER A 509 31.85 -42.58 32.22
C SER A 509 31.14 -41.24 32.23
N TRP A 510 30.51 -40.86 31.11
CA TRP A 510 29.80 -39.59 30.94
C TRP A 510 28.49 -39.78 30.18
N THR A 511 27.59 -38.81 30.31
CA THR A 511 26.36 -38.75 29.50
C THR A 511 26.63 -38.08 28.16
N TYR A 512 25.78 -38.29 27.14
CA TYR A 512 25.95 -37.63 25.85
C TYR A 512 25.97 -36.09 25.93
N GLN A 513 25.32 -35.49 26.94
CA GLN A 513 25.35 -34.03 27.12
C GLN A 513 26.75 -33.49 27.42
N ASP A 514 27.64 -34.35 27.95
CA ASP A 514 29.01 -34.01 28.34
C ASP A 514 30.04 -34.69 27.43
N GLU A 515 29.69 -35.02 26.19
CA GLU A 515 30.56 -35.77 25.28
C GLU A 515 31.90 -35.07 25.03
N GLU A 516 31.90 -33.76 24.77
CA GLU A 516 33.13 -33.00 24.53
C GLU A 516 34.06 -33.04 25.75
N LEU A 517 33.51 -32.85 26.96
CA LEU A 517 34.28 -32.88 28.21
C LEU A 517 34.76 -34.30 28.53
N GLY A 518 33.92 -35.32 28.32
CA GLY A 518 34.27 -36.73 28.51
C GLY A 518 35.37 -37.21 27.56
N SER A 519 35.30 -36.81 26.30
CA SER A 519 36.32 -37.06 25.29
C SER A 519 37.63 -36.34 25.62
N TYR A 520 37.56 -35.07 26.07
CA TYR A 520 38.72 -34.33 26.55
C TYR A 520 39.39 -35.02 27.75
N LEU A 521 38.62 -35.38 28.79
CA LEU A 521 39.11 -36.08 29.98
C LEU A 521 39.76 -37.42 29.64
N THR A 522 39.15 -38.17 28.73
CA THR A 522 39.71 -39.45 28.24
C THR A 522 41.05 -39.23 27.55
N SER A 523 41.17 -38.19 26.72
CA SER A 523 42.44 -37.84 26.06
C SER A 523 43.50 -37.37 27.06
N LEU A 524 43.10 -36.63 28.10
CA LEU A 524 43.98 -36.13 29.15
C LEU A 524 44.57 -37.29 29.97
N LEU A 525 43.72 -38.22 30.41
CA LEU A 525 44.16 -39.38 31.19
C LEU A 525 45.03 -40.35 30.37
N LYS A 526 44.78 -40.48 29.05
CA LYS A 526 45.64 -41.26 28.15
C LYS A 526 47.06 -40.72 28.00
N LYS A 527 47.30 -39.43 28.27
CA LYS A 527 48.67 -38.85 28.28
C LYS A 527 49.50 -39.31 29.49
N GLY A 528 48.88 -40.02 30.43
CA GLY A 528 49.50 -40.49 31.65
C GLY A 528 49.41 -39.45 32.77
N LEU A 529 49.61 -39.92 34.00
CA LEU A 529 49.72 -39.04 35.16
C LEU A 529 51.15 -38.48 35.25
N PRO A 530 51.33 -37.21 35.66
CA PRO A 530 52.66 -36.67 35.91
C PRO A 530 53.43 -37.59 36.87
N GLN A 531 54.70 -37.86 36.56
CA GLN A 531 55.59 -38.47 37.54
C GLN A 531 55.73 -37.49 38.69
N ALA A 532 55.18 -37.85 39.84
CA ALA A 532 55.36 -37.03 41.04
C ALA A 532 56.84 -37.10 41.43
N SER A 533 57.42 -35.93 41.68
CA SER A 533 58.68 -35.76 42.41
C SER A 533 58.59 -36.37 43.81
#